data_AF-A0A542DLA3-F1
#
_entry.id   AF-A0A542DLA3-F1
#
_cell.length_a   1.000
_cell.length_b   1.000
_cell.length_c   1.000
_cell.angle_alpha   90.00
_cell.angle_beta   90.00
_cell.angle_gamma   90.00
#
_symmetry.space_group_name_H-M   'P 1'
#
loop_
_entity.id
_entity.type
_entity.pdbx_description
1 polymer ?
#
loop_
_entity_poly.entity_id
_entity_poly.type
_entity_poly.pdbx_seq_one_letter_code
_entity_poly.pdbx_strand_id
1 'polypeptide(L)'
;MTAWFEQPIANARMSAGTGGGYRFDADGAQKTINDIYAVLEEELYPAKQDAERLTRVEKPGDEVASEGYVHTANSSGQSYLSFLDAAIRYLEGYAEGLERSRQAYLEQEGNAAEAMRGKDG
;
A
#
# COMPACT_ATOMS: atom_id res chain seq x y z
N MET A 1 -14.84 6.16 -19.23
CA MET A 1 -13.97 7.30 -18.84
C MET A 1 -13.21 6.89 -17.60
N THR A 2 -12.07 6.23 -17.79
CA THR A 2 -11.20 5.73 -16.72
C THR A 2 -9.88 6.48 -16.85
N ALA A 3 -9.71 7.49 -16.02
CA ALA A 3 -8.45 8.19 -15.84
C ALA A 3 -8.13 8.16 -14.34
N TRP A 4 -7.62 7.02 -13.88
CA TRP A 4 -7.12 6.84 -12.52
C TRP A 4 -5.69 6.33 -12.62
N PHE A 5 -4.75 7.18 -12.22
CA PHE A 5 -3.38 6.86 -11.82
C PHE A 5 -2.47 6.17 -12.85
N GLU A 6 -2.17 6.85 -13.95
CA GLU A 6 -0.79 6.81 -14.48
C GLU A 6 0.01 7.91 -13.79
N GLN A 7 0.50 7.63 -12.58
CA GLN A 7 1.77 8.23 -12.21
C GLN A 7 2.80 7.11 -12.32
N PRO A 8 3.81 7.22 -13.20
CA PRO A 8 4.95 6.33 -13.09
C PRO A 8 5.45 6.51 -11.66
N ILE A 9 5.66 5.40 -10.95
CA ILE A 9 6.38 5.40 -9.68
C ILE A 9 7.70 6.06 -10.05
N ALA A 10 7.78 7.37 -9.80
CA ALA A 10 8.90 8.18 -10.21
C ALA A 10 10.06 7.49 -9.53
N ASN A 11 10.96 6.97 -10.37
CA ASN A 11 12.14 6.24 -9.96
C ASN A 11 12.94 7.21 -9.11
N ALA A 12 12.61 7.26 -7.81
CA ALA A 12 13.21 8.14 -6.84
C ALA A 12 14.59 7.54 -6.62
N ARG A 13 15.48 7.83 -7.56
CA ARG A 13 16.88 7.97 -7.28
C ARG A 13 16.99 9.11 -6.28
N MET A 14 16.65 8.81 -5.03
CA MET A 14 17.15 9.50 -3.85
C MET A 14 18.65 9.40 -4.01
N SER A 15 19.22 10.43 -4.63
CA SER A 15 20.65 10.54 -4.81
C SER A 15 21.22 10.61 -3.40
N ALA A 16 21.73 9.49 -2.92
CA ALA A 16 22.59 9.37 -1.75
C ALA A 16 23.91 10.10 -2.06
N GLY A 17 23.83 11.41 -2.25
CA GLY A 17 24.88 12.25 -2.78
C GLY A 17 25.00 13.51 -1.93
N THR A 18 26.02 13.52 -1.09
CA THR A 18 26.87 14.67 -0.76
C THR A 18 26.24 16.06 -0.99
N GLY A 19 25.72 16.66 0.08
CA GLY A 19 25.48 18.11 0.16
C GLY A 19 24.06 18.55 -0.14
N GLY A 20 23.22 18.59 0.90
CA GLY A 20 21.91 19.25 0.82
C GLY A 20 20.93 18.81 1.92
N GLY A 21 21.16 19.26 3.16
CA GLY A 21 20.19 19.60 4.22
C GLY A 21 19.01 18.70 4.62
N TYR A 22 18.63 17.66 3.87
CA TYR A 22 17.50 16.80 4.17
C TYR A 22 18.01 15.46 4.70
N ARG A 23 17.88 15.24 6.01
CA ARG A 23 18.16 13.93 6.62
C ARG A 23 16.92 13.07 6.46
N PHE A 24 17.09 11.85 5.98
CA PHE A 24 16.00 10.89 5.94
C PHE A 24 15.61 10.53 7.38
N ASP A 25 14.32 10.70 7.71
CA ASP A 25 13.78 10.34 9.01
C ASP A 25 13.41 8.85 9.02
N ALA A 26 14.38 8.02 9.41
CA ALA A 26 14.20 6.57 9.45
C ALA A 26 13.14 6.12 10.46
N ASP A 27 12.98 6.84 11.57
CA ASP A 27 11.99 6.55 12.60
C ASP A 27 10.59 6.95 12.13
N GLY A 28 10.46 8.12 11.48
CA GLY A 28 9.22 8.55 10.83
C GLY A 28 8.75 7.59 9.73
N ALA A 29 9.71 7.06 8.94
CA ALA A 29 9.42 6.03 7.95
C ALA A 29 8.93 4.74 8.61
N GLN A 30 9.60 4.26 9.68
CA GLN A 30 9.16 3.06 10.41
C GLN A 30 7.78 3.24 11.04
N LYS A 31 7.49 4.41 11.60
CA LYS A 31 6.15 4.70 12.14
C LYS A 31 5.09 4.62 11.05
N THR A 32 5.36 5.21 9.88
CA THR A 32 4.43 5.20 8.75
C THR A 32 4.19 3.78 8.23
N ILE A 33 5.24 2.96 8.15
CA ILE A 33 5.14 1.53 7.79
C ILE A 33 4.21 0.80 8.77
N ASN A 34 4.41 1.01 10.08
CA ASN A 34 3.58 0.38 11.10
C ASN A 34 2.12 0.83 11.01
N ASP A 35 1.88 2.14 10.82
CA ASP A 35 0.53 2.68 10.66
C ASP A 35 -0.17 2.08 9.42
N ILE A 36 0.56 1.88 8.31
CA ILE A 36 0.04 1.21 7.11
C ILE A 36 -0.34 -0.23 7.39
N TYR A 37 0.54 -1.01 8.04
CA TYR A 37 0.23 -2.40 8.36
C TYR A 37 -0.94 -2.52 9.33
N ALA A 38 -1.08 -1.61 10.29
CA ALA A 38 -2.26 -1.56 11.16
C ALA A 38 -3.55 -1.35 10.36
N VAL A 39 -3.58 -0.41 9.41
CA VAL A 39 -4.76 -0.19 8.55
C VAL A 39 -5.06 -1.40 7.67
N LEU A 40 -4.03 -2.05 7.13
CA LEU A 40 -4.21 -3.27 6.34
C LEU A 40 -4.86 -4.39 7.18
N GLU A 41 -4.32 -4.65 8.38
CA GLU A 41 -4.76 -5.72 9.26
C GLU A 41 -6.12 -5.46 9.92
N GLU A 42 -6.33 -4.25 10.44
CA GLU A 42 -7.50 -3.94 11.27
C GLU A 42 -8.71 -3.51 10.43
N GLU A 43 -8.50 -2.95 9.23
CA GLU A 43 -9.58 -2.37 8.43
C GLU A 43 -9.76 -3.07 7.07
N LEU A 44 -8.71 -3.11 6.25
CA LEU A 44 -8.86 -3.47 4.84
C LEU A 44 -9.02 -4.98 4.60
N TYR A 45 -8.25 -5.82 5.30
CA TYR A 45 -8.42 -7.27 5.18
C TYR A 45 -9.78 -7.76 5.69
N PRO A 46 -10.28 -7.31 6.86
CA PRO A 46 -11.64 -7.62 7.30
C PRO A 46 -12.70 -7.11 6.32
N ALA A 47 -12.58 -5.86 5.86
CA ALA A 47 -13.51 -5.30 4.89
C ALA A 47 -13.57 -6.10 3.58
N LYS A 48 -12.42 -6.60 3.12
CA LYS A 48 -12.34 -7.46 1.93
C LYS A 48 -13.06 -8.79 2.14
N GLN A 49 -12.83 -9.45 3.27
CA GLN A 49 -13.52 -10.70 3.61
C GLN A 49 -15.05 -10.52 3.67
N ASP A 50 -15.51 -9.39 4.20
CA ASP A 50 -16.94 -9.07 4.21
C ASP A 50 -17.47 -8.73 2.82
N ALA A 51 -16.71 -8.00 2.00
CA ALA A 51 -17.07 -7.70 0.61
C ALA A 51 -17.22 -8.95 -0.26
N GLU A 52 -16.43 -10.00 -0.03
CA GLU A 52 -16.56 -11.30 -0.70
C GLU A 52 -17.91 -12.01 -0.41
N ARG A 53 -18.61 -11.62 0.65
CA ARG A 53 -19.96 -12.10 0.96
C ARG A 53 -21.01 -11.31 0.17
N LEU A 54 -20.76 -10.02 -0.08
CA LEU A 54 -21.66 -9.15 -0.83
C LEU A 54 -21.73 -9.50 -2.33
N THR A 55 -20.79 -10.30 -2.84
CA THR A 55 -20.80 -10.80 -4.23
C THR A 55 -21.63 -12.07 -4.42
N ARG A 56 -22.24 -12.61 -3.36
CA ARG A 56 -22.94 -13.90 -3.35
C ARG A 56 -24.40 -13.77 -2.94
N VAL A 57 -25.03 -12.63 -3.26
CA VAL A 57 -26.45 -12.45 -3.01
C VAL A 57 -27.22 -13.40 -3.94
N GLU A 58 -28.04 -14.25 -3.35
CA GLU A 58 -28.93 -15.19 -4.07
C GLU A 58 -30.32 -14.58 -4.23
N LYS A 59 -31.04 -15.03 -5.27
CA LYS A 59 -32.38 -14.52 -5.55
C LYS A 59 -33.40 -15.08 -4.54
N PRO A 60 -34.28 -14.23 -3.97
CA PRO A 60 -35.34 -14.70 -3.07
C PRO A 60 -36.48 -15.44 -3.79
N GLY A 61 -36.56 -15.32 -5.13
CA GLY A 61 -37.59 -15.94 -5.97
C GLY A 61 -37.26 -15.84 -7.46
N ASP A 62 -38.13 -16.38 -8.32
CA ASP A 62 -37.98 -16.45 -9.79
C ASP A 62 -38.58 -15.23 -10.53
N GLU A 63 -38.90 -14.16 -9.81
CA GLU A 63 -39.50 -12.97 -10.40
C GLU A 63 -38.42 -12.09 -11.07
N VAL A 64 -38.77 -11.40 -12.16
CA VAL A 64 -37.84 -10.50 -12.89
C VAL A 64 -37.24 -9.42 -11.96
N ALA A 65 -38.01 -8.96 -10.97
CA ALA A 65 -37.52 -8.00 -9.96
C ALA A 65 -36.40 -8.60 -9.08
N SER A 66 -36.52 -9.89 -8.74
CA SER A 66 -35.52 -10.64 -7.97
C SER A 66 -34.23 -10.84 -8.77
N GLU A 67 -34.33 -11.06 -10.08
CA GLU A 67 -33.16 -11.14 -10.97
C GLU A 67 -32.40 -9.80 -11.08
N GLY A 68 -33.12 -8.70 -11.31
CA GLY A 68 -32.53 -7.36 -11.40
C GLY A 68 -31.87 -6.90 -10.10
N TYR A 69 -32.48 -7.22 -8.96
CA TYR A 69 -31.92 -6.94 -7.63
C TYR A 69 -30.60 -7.69 -7.41
N VAL A 70 -30.57 -9.01 -7.66
CA VAL A 70 -29.37 -9.83 -7.49
C VAL A 70 -28.23 -9.37 -8.41
N HIS A 71 -28.54 -9.06 -9.66
CA HIS A 71 -27.54 -8.53 -10.60
C HIS A 71 -26.90 -7.25 -10.08
N THR A 72 -27.72 -6.30 -9.62
CA THR A 72 -27.25 -5.01 -9.10
C THR A 72 -26.44 -5.19 -7.82
N ALA A 73 -26.93 -6.01 -6.88
CA ALA A 73 -26.27 -6.28 -5.61
C ALA A 73 -24.88 -6.91 -5.82
N ASN A 74 -24.81 -7.96 -6.64
CA ASN A 74 -23.55 -8.64 -6.93
C ASN A 74 -22.57 -7.75 -7.70
N SER A 75 -23.05 -6.94 -8.66
CA SER A 75 -22.21 -5.97 -9.39
C SER A 75 -21.64 -4.89 -8.46
N SER A 76 -22.43 -4.41 -7.51
CA SER A 76 -21.98 -3.46 -6.49
C SER A 76 -20.94 -4.09 -5.57
N GLY A 77 -21.18 -5.32 -5.10
CA GLY A 77 -20.23 -6.09 -4.31
C GLY A 77 -18.90 -6.29 -5.04
N GLN A 78 -18.94 -6.64 -6.32
CA GLN A 78 -17.74 -6.85 -7.15
C GLN A 78 -16.92 -5.56 -7.31
N SER A 79 -17.60 -4.42 -7.46
CA SER A 79 -16.95 -3.11 -7.58
C SER A 79 -16.25 -2.72 -6.28
N TYR A 80 -16.91 -2.94 -5.14
CA TYR A 80 -16.33 -2.68 -3.83
C TYR A 80 -15.13 -3.60 -3.54
N LEU A 81 -15.25 -4.90 -3.86
CA LEU A 81 -14.15 -5.86 -3.73
C LEU A 81 -12.93 -5.44 -4.57
N SER A 82 -13.17 -4.98 -5.81
CA SER A 82 -12.11 -4.51 -6.71
C SER A 82 -11.41 -3.26 -6.17
N PHE A 83 -12.16 -2.35 -5.54
CA PHE A 83 -11.59 -1.17 -4.87
C PHE A 83 -10.69 -1.58 -3.70
N LEU A 84 -11.16 -2.48 -2.83
CA LEU A 84 -10.39 -2.95 -1.68
C LEU A 84 -9.10 -3.64 -2.11
N ASP A 85 -9.15 -4.47 -3.16
CA ASP A 85 -7.95 -5.10 -3.72
C ASP A 85 -6.93 -4.08 -4.22
N ALA A 86 -7.38 -3.02 -4.90
CA ALA A 86 -6.48 -1.97 -5.37
C ALA A 86 -5.88 -1.17 -4.20
N ALA A 87 -6.67 -0.86 -3.18
CA ALA A 87 -6.22 -0.13 -1.99
C ALA A 87 -5.16 -0.93 -1.21
N ILE A 88 -5.40 -2.23 -0.98
CA ILE A 88 -4.45 -3.12 -0.31
C ILE A 88 -3.12 -3.14 -1.06
N ARG A 89 -3.14 -3.43 -2.37
CA ARG A 89 -1.91 -3.50 -3.19
C ARG A 89 -1.12 -2.19 -3.18
N TYR A 90 -1.82 -1.06 -3.23
CA TYR A 90 -1.17 0.25 -3.19
C TYR A 90 -0.43 0.47 -1.87
N LEU A 91 -1.09 0.17 -0.74
CA LEU A 91 -0.53 0.37 0.58
C LEU A 91 0.64 -0.58 0.86
N GLU A 92 0.53 -1.84 0.46
CA GLU A 92 1.64 -2.81 0.54
C GLU A 92 2.85 -2.30 -0.26
N GLY A 93 2.65 -1.92 -1.52
CA GLY A 93 3.73 -1.41 -2.37
C GLY A 93 4.38 -0.13 -1.82
N TYR A 94 3.59 0.73 -1.17
CA TYR A 94 4.11 1.94 -0.53
C TYR A 94 4.93 1.62 0.73
N ALA A 95 4.45 0.72 1.59
CA ALA A 95 5.20 0.25 2.76
C ALA A 95 6.53 -0.38 2.36
N GLU A 96 6.53 -1.27 1.37
CA GLU A 96 7.78 -1.86 0.84
C GLU A 96 8.75 -0.80 0.29
N GLY A 97 8.24 0.24 -0.35
CA GLY A 97 9.04 1.35 -0.85
C GLY A 97 9.75 2.11 0.29
N LEU A 98 9.02 2.34 1.39
CA LEU A 98 9.57 2.95 2.59
C LEU A 98 10.62 2.04 3.25
N GLU A 99 10.38 0.74 3.33
CA GLU A 99 11.33 -0.23 3.89
C GLU A 99 12.64 -0.26 3.11
N ARG A 100 12.56 -0.35 1.78
CA ARG A 100 13.76 -0.31 0.90
C ARG A 100 14.55 0.98 1.08
N SER A 101 13.85 2.11 1.16
CA SER A 101 14.49 3.42 1.35
C SER A 101 15.17 3.52 2.73
N ARG A 102 14.50 3.02 3.78
CA ARG A 102 15.04 2.99 5.14
C ARG A 102 16.27 2.11 5.25
N GLN A 103 16.23 0.91 4.65
CA GLN A 103 17.36 -0.01 4.65
C GLN A 103 18.58 0.60 3.93
N ALA A 104 18.38 1.16 2.73
CA ALA A 104 19.46 1.80 1.98
C ALA A 104 20.10 2.96 2.76
N TYR A 105 19.31 3.74 3.49
CA TYR A 105 19.80 4.82 4.34
C TYR A 105 20.68 4.31 5.48
N LEU A 106 20.22 3.28 6.22
CA LEU A 106 20.96 2.73 7.35
C LEU A 106 22.28 2.06 6.92
N GLU A 107 22.27 1.38 5.78
CA GLU A 107 23.48 0.80 5.18
C GLU A 107 24.51 1.89 4.82
N GLN A 108 24.04 3.01 4.24
CA GLN A 108 24.90 4.14 3.93
C GLN A 108 25.52 4.76 5.19
N GLU A 109 24.75 4.95 6.27
CA GLU A 109 25.26 5.49 7.53
C GLU A 109 26.29 4.55 8.20
N GLY A 110 26.04 3.23 8.20
CA GLY A 110 26.98 2.25 8.72
C GLY A 110 28.32 2.27 7.98
N ASN A 111 28.27 2.25 6.64
CA ASN A 111 29.48 2.31 5.80
C ASN A 111 30.26 3.61 6.00
N ALA A 112 29.57 4.75 6.16
CA ALA A 112 30.21 6.03 6.43
C ALA A 112 30.91 6.04 7.80
N ALA A 113 30.29 5.46 8.84
CA ALA A 113 30.87 5.37 10.18
C ALA A 113 32.11 4.46 10.21
N GLU A 114 32.10 3.33 9.49
CA GLU A 114 33.26 2.44 9.36
C GLU A 114 34.41 3.11 8.60
N ALA A 115 34.11 3.83 7.51
CA ALA A 115 35.12 4.55 6.73
C ALA A 115 35.80 5.68 7.52
N MET A 116 35.11 6.28 8.50
CA MET A 116 35.72 7.24 9.42
C MET A 116 36.64 6.53 10.42
N ARG A 117 36.20 5.43 11.05
CA ARG A 117 37.04 4.66 11.99
C ARG A 117 38.32 4.12 11.35
N GLY A 118 38.26 3.67 10.09
CA GLY A 118 39.43 3.15 9.38
C GLY A 118 40.44 4.20 8.92
N LYS A 119 40.12 5.50 9.00
CA LYS A 119 41.03 6.61 8.67
C LYS A 119 41.77 7.19 9.89
N ASP A 120 41.26 6.93 11.09
CA ASP A 120 41.80 7.46 12.36
C ASP A 120 42.72 6.45 13.09
N GLY A 121 42.98 5.26 12.51
CA GLY A 121 43.90 4.23 13.01
C GLY A 121 45.02 3.93 12.02
#